data_AF-A0A3P1SYY6-F1
#
_entry.id   AF-A0A3P1SYY6-F1
#
_cell.length_a   1.000
_cell.length_b   1.000
_cell.length_c   1.000
_cell.angle_alpha   90.00
_cell.angle_beta   90.00
_cell.angle_gamma   90.00
#
_symmetry.space_group_name_H-M   'P 1'
#
loop_
_entity.id
_entity.type
_entity.pdbx_description
1 polymer ?
#
loop_
_entity_poly.entity_id
_entity_poly.type
_entity_poly.pdbx_seq_one_letter_code
_entity_poly.pdbx_strand_id
1 'polypeptide(L)'
;MMKNILRTFFLLAFCITMTTACEKGYYGENEDGKTETPTENKGDNDKGNDDAGKGDSDGKDNEDGEKGGNDSGDTDNGGTGTDTGTDGGDTGDNGNEDNNEDGDGDEIFTVAQFINYNMTGQRWVRGYIVGACTKSINNADFNPPFKNPQAILLADSPTEKSKGKVISIGLPSGSSARKALNLVDNPQNYGKRIAIFGERATYLGITGIKKPDGWKFE
;
A
#
# COMPACT_ATOMS: atom_id res chain seq x y z
N MET A 1 -2.24 17.91 -76.60
CA MET A 1 -2.37 17.81 -75.13
C MET A 1 -1.02 18.21 -74.54
N MET A 2 -0.80 19.49 -74.20
CA MET A 2 -0.95 20.09 -72.85
C MET A 2 -0.18 19.32 -71.76
N LYS A 3 0.68 19.89 -70.90
CA LYS A 3 1.35 21.19 -70.73
C LYS A 3 2.33 21.00 -69.53
N ASN A 4 3.59 21.42 -69.68
CA ASN A 4 4.42 22.14 -68.69
C ASN A 4 4.78 21.40 -67.37
N ILE A 5 6.02 20.97 -67.11
CA ILE A 5 7.23 21.78 -66.79
C ILE A 5 6.91 22.99 -65.91
N LEU A 6 7.08 22.84 -64.59
CA LEU A 6 7.29 23.98 -63.69
C LEU A 6 8.03 23.56 -62.40
N ARG A 7 9.35 23.84 -62.38
CA ARG A 7 10.14 24.52 -61.32
C ARG A 7 9.97 23.97 -59.88
N THR A 8 11.00 23.61 -59.11
CA THR A 8 12.27 24.32 -58.90
C THR A 8 13.21 23.46 -58.05
N PHE A 9 14.47 23.38 -58.48
CA PHE A 9 15.61 23.04 -57.64
C PHE A 9 15.81 24.08 -56.54
N PHE A 10 15.90 23.66 -55.28
CA PHE A 10 16.67 24.30 -54.21
C PHE A 10 17.13 23.14 -53.32
N LEU A 11 18.28 22.50 -53.56
CA LEU A 11 19.60 22.96 -53.08
C LEU A 11 19.48 23.59 -51.68
N LEU A 12 19.63 22.76 -50.63
CA LEU A 12 20.80 22.85 -49.75
C LEU A 12 20.75 21.71 -48.72
N ALA A 13 21.75 20.83 -48.81
CA ALA A 13 22.19 20.06 -47.67
C ALA A 13 22.64 21.04 -46.59
N PHE A 14 21.92 21.13 -45.48
CA PHE A 14 22.42 21.76 -44.28
C PHE A 14 22.51 20.71 -43.18
N CYS A 15 23.76 20.44 -42.81
CA CYS A 15 24.16 19.60 -41.70
C CYS A 15 23.35 19.93 -40.44
N ILE A 16 22.67 18.95 -39.87
CA ILE A 16 22.36 18.95 -38.44
C ILE A 16 23.24 17.88 -37.81
N THR A 17 24.49 18.27 -37.54
CA THR A 17 25.35 17.57 -36.61
C THR A 17 25.25 18.25 -35.25
N MET A 18 25.38 17.43 -34.20
CA MET A 18 25.73 17.76 -32.81
C MET A 18 24.58 17.99 -31.82
N THR A 19 24.28 16.88 -31.13
CA THR A 19 24.33 16.72 -29.67
C THR A 19 23.85 17.85 -28.76
N THR A 20 22.80 17.57 -28.00
CA THR A 20 22.58 18.05 -26.62
C THR A 20 21.93 16.89 -25.84
N ALA A 21 22.70 16.19 -25.01
CA ALA A 21 22.89 16.44 -23.58
C ALA A 21 21.64 16.07 -22.74
N CYS A 22 21.81 15.10 -21.83
CA CYS A 22 20.84 14.71 -20.82
C CYS A 22 20.42 15.92 -19.97
N GLU A 23 19.17 16.37 -20.08
CA GLU A 23 18.61 17.31 -19.11
C GLU A 23 18.23 16.56 -17.84
N LYS A 24 19.06 16.80 -16.82
CA LYS A 24 18.72 16.62 -15.40
C LYS A 24 17.53 17.51 -15.05
N GLY A 25 16.80 17.09 -14.02
CA GLY A 25 15.57 17.71 -13.52
C GLY A 25 15.63 19.23 -13.44
N TYR A 26 14.60 19.84 -14.04
CA TYR A 26 14.26 21.23 -13.93
C TYR A 26 13.80 21.51 -12.49
N TYR A 27 14.74 21.97 -11.65
CA TYR A 27 14.43 22.64 -10.39
C TYR A 27 14.25 24.12 -10.71
N GLY A 28 13.13 24.70 -10.28
CA GLY A 28 12.86 26.13 -10.45
C GLY A 28 13.86 26.98 -9.68
N GLU A 29 14.42 27.98 -10.35
CA GLU A 29 15.16 29.10 -9.75
C GLU A 29 14.16 30.06 -9.09
N ASN A 30 14.42 30.43 -7.83
CA ASN A 30 13.86 31.62 -7.21
C ASN A 30 14.92 32.73 -7.30
N GLU A 31 14.51 33.92 -7.74
CA GLU A 31 15.39 35.07 -7.94
C GLU A 31 15.74 35.77 -6.61
N ASP A 32 16.74 35.25 -5.90
CA ASP A 32 17.57 35.98 -4.93
C ASP A 32 18.76 35.14 -4.49
N GLY A 33 19.84 35.21 -5.28
CA GLY A 33 21.06 34.41 -5.11
C GLY A 33 21.79 34.57 -3.76
N LYS A 34 21.35 33.84 -2.72
CA LYS A 34 22.17 33.40 -1.60
C LYS A 34 21.77 32.00 -1.12
N THR A 35 22.75 31.09 -1.15
CA THR A 35 22.71 29.80 -0.47
C THR A 35 22.82 30.01 1.04
N GLU A 36 21.76 29.71 1.80
CA GLU A 36 21.85 29.55 3.25
C GLU A 36 21.70 28.06 3.61
N THR A 37 22.76 27.52 4.20
CA THR A 37 22.77 26.24 4.90
C THR A 37 22.05 26.39 6.25
N PRO A 38 21.10 25.51 6.63
CA PRO A 38 20.64 25.46 8.01
C PRO A 38 21.77 25.00 8.92
N THR A 39 22.16 25.93 9.79
CA THR A 39 23.21 25.89 10.80
C THR A 39 23.03 24.76 11.79
N GLU A 40 24.13 24.07 12.09
CA GLU A 40 24.32 23.28 13.29
C GLU A 40 23.98 24.13 14.52
N ASN A 41 23.00 23.73 15.32
CA ASN A 41 22.80 24.33 16.63
C ASN A 41 23.62 23.53 17.64
N LYS A 42 24.92 23.84 17.70
CA LYS A 42 25.80 23.50 18.81
C LYS A 42 25.84 24.70 19.76
N GLY A 43 25.06 24.64 20.83
CA GLY A 43 25.23 25.50 22.00
C GLY A 43 25.96 24.73 23.09
N ASP A 44 27.25 25.00 23.25
CA ASP A 44 28.10 24.49 24.32
C ASP A 44 28.21 25.55 25.46
N ASN A 45 28.10 25.04 26.70
CA ASN A 45 28.69 25.52 27.98
C ASN A 45 28.06 26.76 28.66
N ASP A 46 27.90 26.82 29.99
CA ASP A 46 28.85 26.38 31.02
C ASP A 46 28.24 26.20 32.44
N LYS A 47 28.71 25.14 33.10
CA LYS A 47 29.07 24.89 34.53
C LYS A 47 28.27 25.39 35.75
N GLY A 48 28.18 24.46 36.71
CA GLY A 48 28.14 24.68 38.17
C GLY A 48 27.18 23.70 38.87
N ASN A 49 27.52 22.41 39.01
CA ASN A 49 28.31 21.74 40.06
C ASN A 49 27.46 21.34 41.31
N ASP A 50 27.82 20.17 41.84
CA ASP A 50 27.68 19.64 43.21
C ASP A 50 26.35 19.68 44.00
N ASP A 51 25.73 18.51 44.21
CA ASP A 51 25.72 17.91 45.57
C ASP A 51 25.45 16.40 45.53
N ALA A 52 26.13 15.71 46.44
CA ALA A 52 26.11 14.28 46.68
C ALA A 52 24.91 13.86 47.55
N GLY A 53 24.42 12.64 47.33
CA GLY A 53 23.40 12.05 48.19
C GLY A 53 23.30 10.55 48.01
N LYS A 54 24.22 9.82 48.67
CA LYS A 54 24.16 8.36 48.88
C LYS A 54 22.89 7.97 49.64
N GLY A 55 22.38 6.78 49.35
CA GLY A 55 21.40 6.08 50.16
C GLY A 55 21.28 4.63 49.70
N ASP A 56 22.15 3.78 50.24
CA ASP A 56 22.15 2.32 50.11
C ASP A 56 20.94 1.67 50.80
N SER A 57 20.83 0.35 50.59
CA SER A 57 20.20 -0.69 51.43
C SER A 57 18.68 -0.83 51.35
N ASP A 58 18.05 -1.99 51.47
CA ASP A 58 18.41 -3.41 51.52
C ASP A 58 17.05 -4.15 51.60
N GLY A 59 17.00 -5.44 51.25
CA GLY A 59 15.94 -6.35 51.72
C GLY A 59 15.24 -7.10 50.58
N LYS A 60 15.71 -8.27 50.15
CA LYS A 60 15.64 -9.61 50.79
C LYS A 60 14.23 -10.22 50.86
N ASP A 61 14.15 -11.36 50.16
CA ASP A 61 13.58 -12.64 50.55
C ASP A 61 12.05 -12.75 50.73
N ASN A 62 11.40 -13.58 49.90
CA ASN A 62 11.08 -14.95 50.32
C ASN A 62 10.45 -15.79 49.20
N GLU A 63 10.91 -17.04 49.16
CA GLU A 63 10.38 -18.21 48.48
C GLU A 63 9.03 -18.67 49.09
N ASP A 64 8.54 -19.81 48.58
CA ASP A 64 7.43 -20.68 49.02
C ASP A 64 6.18 -20.54 48.11
N GLY A 65 5.61 -21.58 47.50
CA GLY A 65 5.85 -23.01 47.54
C GLY A 65 4.64 -23.73 46.91
N GLU A 66 4.93 -24.83 46.20
CA GLU A 66 4.13 -26.05 45.97
C GLU A 66 2.69 -26.08 45.38
N LYS A 67 2.60 -26.82 44.26
CA LYS A 67 1.80 -28.05 43.99
C LYS A 67 0.28 -28.13 44.21
N GLY A 68 -0.35 -28.71 43.18
CA GLY A 68 -1.59 -29.52 43.22
C GLY A 68 -2.38 -29.30 41.92
N GLY A 69 -2.57 -30.22 40.98
CA GLY A 69 -2.72 -31.67 41.10
C GLY A 69 -4.17 -32.02 41.43
N ASN A 70 -4.97 -32.40 40.43
CA ASN A 70 -6.21 -33.24 40.42
C ASN A 70 -6.90 -32.99 39.06
N ASP A 71 -6.90 -33.90 38.08
CA ASP A 71 -7.47 -35.26 37.98
C ASP A 71 -9.00 -35.30 37.76
N SER A 72 -9.32 -35.91 36.61
CA SER A 72 -10.50 -36.70 36.20
C SER A 72 -11.93 -36.18 36.24
N GLY A 73 -12.61 -36.48 35.13
CA GLY A 73 -13.97 -37.04 35.11
C GLY A 73 -14.89 -36.32 34.13
N ASP A 74 -15.03 -36.83 32.90
CA ASP A 74 -16.20 -37.63 32.46
C ASP A 74 -17.29 -36.70 31.88
N THR A 75 -17.81 -36.80 30.67
CA THR A 75 -18.34 -37.94 29.90
C THR A 75 -18.42 -37.53 28.43
N ASP A 76 -17.99 -38.34 27.47
CA ASP A 76 -18.49 -38.24 26.09
C ASP A 76 -19.14 -39.57 25.70
N ASN A 77 -20.47 -39.53 25.55
CA ASN A 77 -21.32 -40.66 25.26
C ASN A 77 -21.69 -40.61 23.78
N GLY A 78 -21.30 -41.66 23.05
CA GLY A 78 -21.63 -41.83 21.64
C GLY A 78 -23.14 -41.91 21.39
N GLY A 79 -23.55 -41.41 20.23
CA GLY A 79 -24.95 -41.44 19.81
C GLY A 79 -25.09 -41.19 18.32
N THR A 80 -25.01 -42.26 17.55
CA THR A 80 -25.35 -42.37 16.13
C THR A 80 -26.76 -41.86 15.86
N GLY A 81 -26.89 -40.92 14.92
CA GLY A 81 -28.17 -40.43 14.43
C GLY A 81 -28.09 -40.15 12.94
N THR A 82 -28.51 -41.12 12.14
CA THR A 82 -28.87 -40.92 10.73
C THR A 82 -30.18 -40.15 10.69
N ASP A 83 -30.18 -38.96 10.10
CA ASP A 83 -31.42 -38.32 9.65
C ASP A 83 -31.24 -37.73 8.25
N THR A 84 -32.10 -38.20 7.36
CA THR A 84 -32.20 -37.82 5.95
C THR A 84 -33.09 -36.60 5.83
N GLY A 85 -32.54 -35.48 5.36
CA GLY A 85 -33.31 -34.28 5.04
C GLY A 85 -32.61 -33.43 3.99
N THR A 86 -33.00 -33.63 2.74
CA THR A 86 -32.70 -32.75 1.61
C THR A 86 -33.68 -31.58 1.65
N ASP A 87 -33.22 -30.34 1.81
CA ASP A 87 -33.70 -29.17 1.03
C ASP A 87 -32.85 -27.91 1.30
N GLY A 88 -32.49 -27.21 0.23
CA GLY A 88 -32.16 -25.77 0.21
C GLY A 88 -30.83 -25.31 0.82
N GLY A 89 -29.90 -24.85 -0.02
CA GLY A 89 -28.88 -23.90 0.42
C GLY A 89 -27.64 -23.80 -0.45
N ASP A 90 -27.49 -22.65 -1.11
CA ASP A 90 -26.24 -21.89 -1.20
C ASP A 90 -24.98 -22.66 -1.65
N THR A 91 -24.65 -22.58 -2.94
CA THR A 91 -23.29 -22.94 -3.41
C THR A 91 -22.33 -21.82 -3.01
N GLY A 92 -22.05 -21.75 -1.71
CA GLY A 92 -20.82 -21.17 -1.19
C GLY A 92 -19.68 -22.06 -1.64
N ASP A 93 -19.02 -21.66 -2.73
CA ASP A 93 -17.76 -22.26 -3.15
C ASP A 93 -16.66 -21.81 -2.17
N ASN A 94 -16.52 -22.59 -1.11
CA ASN A 94 -15.36 -22.60 -0.22
C ASN A 94 -14.27 -23.49 -0.83
N GLY A 95 -13.75 -23.07 -1.98
CA GLY A 95 -12.49 -23.55 -2.51
C GLY A 95 -11.34 -22.83 -1.81
N ASN A 96 -10.93 -23.32 -0.63
CA ASN A 96 -9.58 -23.06 -0.14
C ASN A 96 -8.62 -23.93 -0.96
N GLU A 97 -8.37 -23.50 -2.20
CA GLU A 97 -7.28 -24.01 -3.00
C GLU A 97 -6.09 -23.07 -2.76
N ASP A 98 -5.08 -23.56 -2.03
CA ASP A 98 -3.74 -22.98 -2.00
C ASP A 98 -3.10 -23.14 -3.38
N ASN A 99 -3.67 -22.46 -4.38
CA ASN A 99 -3.13 -22.37 -5.71
C ASN A 99 -1.97 -21.38 -5.67
N ASN A 100 -0.78 -21.90 -5.39
CA ASN A 100 0.47 -21.24 -5.81
C ASN A 100 0.56 -21.40 -7.34
N GLU A 101 -0.39 -20.81 -8.05
CA GLU A 101 -0.30 -20.63 -9.48
C GLU A 101 0.56 -19.39 -9.70
N ASP A 102 1.74 -19.61 -10.26
CA ASP A 102 2.55 -18.57 -10.86
C ASP A 102 1.81 -18.06 -12.10
N GLY A 103 0.68 -17.38 -11.87
CA GLY A 103 -0.19 -16.83 -12.91
C GLY A 103 0.62 -16.01 -13.88
N ASP A 104 0.37 -16.25 -15.17
CA ASP A 104 0.87 -15.36 -16.21
C ASP A 104 0.41 -13.92 -15.91
N GLY A 105 1.19 -12.93 -16.35
CA GLY A 105 0.98 -11.53 -15.97
C GLY A 105 -0.35 -10.91 -16.43
N ASP A 106 -1.25 -11.69 -17.01
CA ASP A 106 -2.54 -11.25 -17.57
C ASP A 106 -3.73 -11.56 -16.64
N GLU A 107 -3.59 -12.47 -15.67
CA GLU A 107 -4.65 -12.73 -14.69
C GLU A 107 -4.90 -11.53 -13.76
N ILE A 108 -6.17 -11.18 -13.55
CA ILE A 108 -6.61 -10.11 -12.67
C ILE A 108 -7.35 -10.69 -11.45
N PHE A 109 -6.72 -10.60 -10.29
CA PHE A 109 -7.24 -11.08 -9.02
C PHE A 109 -8.23 -10.09 -8.40
N THR A 110 -9.19 -10.62 -7.64
CA THR A 110 -10.04 -9.83 -6.74
C THR A 110 -9.25 -9.39 -5.51
N VAL A 111 -9.79 -8.44 -4.74
CA VAL A 111 -9.19 -8.03 -3.47
C VAL A 111 -9.19 -9.20 -2.48
N ALA A 112 -10.29 -9.96 -2.38
CA ALA A 112 -10.35 -11.12 -1.51
C ALA A 112 -9.31 -12.21 -1.87
N GLN A 113 -9.16 -12.54 -3.15
CA GLN A 113 -8.11 -13.48 -3.59
C GLN A 113 -6.72 -12.95 -3.24
N PHE A 114 -6.46 -11.66 -3.50
CA PHE A 114 -5.20 -11.02 -3.14
C PHE A 114 -4.99 -10.85 -1.63
N ILE A 115 -5.99 -11.11 -0.78
CA ILE A 115 -5.80 -11.22 0.67
C ILE A 115 -5.47 -12.66 1.05
N ASN A 116 -6.22 -13.62 0.50
CA ASN A 116 -6.21 -15.01 0.97
C ASN A 116 -5.09 -15.87 0.35
N TYR A 117 -4.71 -15.63 -0.90
CA TYR A 117 -3.73 -16.49 -1.59
C TYR A 117 -2.30 -16.05 -1.36
N ASN A 118 -1.41 -16.98 -1.01
CA ASN A 118 0.00 -16.66 -0.96
C ASN A 118 0.55 -16.53 -2.40
N MET A 119 0.88 -15.30 -2.80
CA MET A 119 1.30 -14.98 -4.17
C MET A 119 2.73 -14.49 -4.19
N THR A 120 3.49 -14.95 -5.17
CA THR A 120 4.85 -14.49 -5.47
C THR A 120 4.84 -13.60 -6.71
N GLY A 121 5.76 -12.63 -6.77
CA GLY A 121 5.86 -11.72 -7.91
C GLY A 121 4.73 -10.69 -8.01
N GLN A 122 4.75 -9.94 -9.11
CA GLN A 122 3.75 -8.90 -9.37
C GLN A 122 2.49 -9.51 -9.97
N ARG A 123 1.34 -8.99 -9.57
CA ARG A 123 0.01 -9.42 -10.04
C ARG A 123 -0.89 -8.21 -10.26
N TRP A 124 -1.89 -8.36 -11.12
CA TRP A 124 -2.98 -7.39 -11.23
C TRP A 124 -4.04 -7.66 -10.17
N VAL A 125 -4.47 -6.62 -9.47
CA VAL A 125 -5.56 -6.69 -8.50
C VAL A 125 -6.60 -5.65 -8.84
N ARG A 126 -7.84 -6.09 -8.98
CA ARG A 126 -9.00 -5.23 -9.27
C ARG A 126 -9.82 -5.01 -8.02
N GLY A 127 -10.20 -3.76 -7.80
CA GLY A 127 -11.13 -3.37 -6.74
C GLY A 127 -11.68 -1.97 -6.94
N TYR A 128 -12.57 -1.57 -6.05
CA TYR A 128 -13.08 -0.20 -5.94
C TYR A 128 -12.23 0.60 -4.97
N ILE A 129 -12.00 1.88 -5.29
CA ILE A 129 -11.32 2.81 -4.38
C ILE A 129 -12.30 3.22 -3.27
N VAL A 130 -12.14 2.64 -2.07
CA VAL A 130 -13.10 2.81 -0.96
C VAL A 130 -12.63 3.75 0.14
N GLY A 131 -11.42 4.29 0.05
CA GLY A 131 -10.92 5.22 1.05
C GLY A 131 -9.46 5.60 0.89
N ALA A 132 -8.98 6.40 1.84
CA ALA A 132 -7.58 6.78 2.00
C ALA A 132 -7.05 6.32 3.35
N CYS A 133 -5.73 6.22 3.50
CA CYS A 133 -5.14 5.78 4.76
C CYS A 133 -3.77 6.41 5.01
N THR A 134 -3.37 6.51 6.28
CA THR A 134 -2.06 7.02 6.70
C THR A 134 -1.55 6.31 7.95
N LYS A 135 -0.24 6.09 8.02
CA LYS A 135 0.51 5.47 9.15
C LYS A 135 0.14 4.01 9.48
N SER A 136 -1.15 3.68 9.59
CA SER A 136 -1.70 2.37 9.94
C SER A 136 -3.15 2.28 9.44
N ILE A 137 -3.62 1.07 9.13
CA ILE A 137 -5.03 0.77 8.79
C ILE A 137 -6.02 1.28 9.85
N ASN A 138 -5.57 1.48 11.09
CA ASN A 138 -6.41 2.07 12.13
C ASN A 138 -6.80 3.52 11.90
N ASN A 139 -6.07 4.23 11.03
CA ASN A 139 -6.39 5.59 10.60
C ASN A 139 -7.00 5.62 9.19
N ALA A 140 -7.64 4.52 8.76
CA ALA A 140 -8.41 4.50 7.53
C ALA A 140 -9.52 5.55 7.56
N ASP A 141 -9.64 6.29 6.46
CA ASP A 141 -10.73 7.21 6.21
C ASP A 141 -11.54 6.68 5.03
N PHE A 142 -12.79 6.28 5.31
CA PHE A 142 -13.69 5.69 4.33
C PHE A 142 -14.72 6.69 3.79
N ASN A 143 -14.71 7.94 4.24
CA ASN A 143 -15.67 8.95 3.78
C ASN A 143 -14.95 10.26 3.42
N PRO A 144 -15.41 11.01 2.41
CA PRO A 144 -14.88 12.34 2.14
C PRO A 144 -15.25 13.34 3.26
N PRO A 145 -14.48 14.44 3.43
CA PRO A 145 -13.30 14.82 2.66
C PRO A 145 -12.02 14.12 3.15
N PHE A 146 -11.25 13.58 2.21
CA PHE A 146 -9.99 12.89 2.49
C PHE A 146 -8.85 13.89 2.73
N LYS A 147 -7.94 13.55 3.64
CA LYS A 147 -6.84 14.44 4.09
C LYS A 147 -5.45 13.93 3.77
N ASN A 148 -5.30 12.65 3.42
CA ASN A 148 -4.01 11.99 3.31
C ASN A 148 -3.81 11.44 1.89
N PRO A 149 -2.83 11.95 1.11
CA PRO A 149 -2.64 11.54 -0.28
C PRO A 149 -1.76 10.28 -0.43
N GLN A 150 -1.29 9.71 0.69
CA GLN A 150 -0.20 8.74 0.67
C GLN A 150 -0.59 7.29 0.38
N ALA A 151 -1.87 6.96 0.51
CA ALA A 151 -2.39 5.64 0.22
C ALA A 151 -3.88 5.69 -0.09
N ILE A 152 -4.31 4.79 -0.95
CA ILE A 152 -5.72 4.46 -1.14
C ILE A 152 -5.99 3.03 -0.65
N LEU A 153 -7.25 2.74 -0.37
CA LEU A 153 -7.73 1.41 -0.01
C LEU A 153 -8.58 0.85 -1.15
N LEU A 154 -8.36 -0.41 -1.51
CA LEU A 154 -9.19 -1.13 -2.48
C LEU A 154 -10.01 -2.22 -1.80
N ALA A 155 -11.24 -2.43 -2.28
CA ALA A 155 -12.12 -3.50 -1.85
C ALA A 155 -12.92 -4.08 -3.04
N ASP A 156 -13.49 -5.27 -2.88
CA ASP A 156 -14.35 -5.86 -3.92
C ASP A 156 -15.72 -5.16 -4.06
N SER A 157 -16.18 -4.48 -3.01
CA SER A 157 -17.42 -3.70 -3.01
C SER A 157 -17.13 -2.19 -2.87
N PRO A 158 -17.84 -1.31 -3.61
CA PRO A 158 -17.61 0.14 -3.52
C PRO A 158 -18.01 0.76 -2.17
N THR A 159 -18.75 0.03 -1.32
CA THR A 159 -19.21 0.52 -0.01
C THR A 159 -18.53 -0.19 1.17
N GLU A 160 -17.51 -1.02 0.92
CA GLU A 160 -16.80 -1.75 1.96
C GLU A 160 -16.04 -0.82 2.92
N LYS A 161 -16.11 -1.12 4.22
CA LYS A 161 -15.46 -0.36 5.30
C LYS A 161 -14.72 -1.26 6.30
N SER A 162 -14.81 -2.57 6.14
CA SER A 162 -14.14 -3.54 6.98
C SER A 162 -12.66 -3.58 6.65
N LYS A 163 -11.82 -3.28 7.64
CA LYS A 163 -10.36 -3.27 7.53
C LYS A 163 -9.75 -4.61 7.09
N GLY A 164 -10.45 -5.73 7.34
CA GLY A 164 -10.03 -7.07 6.91
C GLY A 164 -10.44 -7.45 5.49
N LYS A 165 -11.21 -6.60 4.80
CA LYS A 165 -11.71 -6.81 3.43
C LYS A 165 -11.19 -5.75 2.45
N VAL A 166 -10.13 -5.04 2.86
CA VAL A 166 -9.46 -4.06 2.02
C VAL A 166 -7.98 -4.39 1.91
N ILE A 167 -7.37 -3.95 0.81
CA ILE A 167 -5.92 -3.93 0.65
C ILE A 167 -5.43 -2.49 0.61
N SER A 168 -4.18 -2.28 1.05
CA SER A 168 -3.56 -0.96 0.99
C SER A 168 -2.75 -0.77 -0.28
N ILE A 169 -2.88 0.39 -0.92
CA ILE A 169 -2.06 0.76 -2.08
C ILE A 169 -1.25 1.99 -1.71
N GLY A 170 0.06 1.82 -1.57
CA GLY A 170 0.99 2.90 -1.28
C GLY A 170 1.17 3.81 -2.49
N LEU A 171 1.12 5.11 -2.25
CA LEU A 171 1.31 6.13 -3.27
C LEU A 171 2.54 6.94 -2.86
N PRO A 172 3.77 6.59 -3.30
CA PRO A 172 4.98 7.32 -2.92
C PRO A 172 4.92 8.81 -3.28
N SER A 173 5.57 9.66 -2.49
CA SER A 173 5.64 11.09 -2.77
C SER A 173 6.28 11.35 -4.14
N GLY A 174 5.73 12.29 -4.92
CA GLY A 174 6.20 12.61 -6.27
C GLY A 174 5.93 11.55 -7.35
N SER A 175 5.35 10.39 -7.00
CA SER A 175 5.03 9.36 -8.00
C SER A 175 3.86 9.76 -8.90
N SER A 176 3.89 9.27 -10.14
CA SER A 176 2.76 9.35 -11.08
C SER A 176 1.49 8.71 -10.50
N ALA A 177 1.64 7.60 -9.76
CA ALA A 177 0.53 6.95 -9.05
C ALA A 177 -0.11 7.89 -8.02
N ARG A 178 0.68 8.59 -7.19
CA ARG A 178 0.13 9.56 -6.23
C ARG A 178 -0.60 10.68 -6.96
N LYS A 179 0.01 11.27 -7.99
CA LYS A 179 -0.62 12.36 -8.77
C LYS A 179 -1.98 11.94 -9.35
N ALA A 180 -2.09 10.72 -9.86
CA ALA A 180 -3.29 10.24 -10.53
C ALA A 180 -4.38 9.70 -9.59
N LEU A 181 -3.99 9.04 -8.50
CA LEU A 181 -4.90 8.17 -7.74
C LEU A 181 -5.32 8.73 -6.39
N ASN A 182 -4.56 9.66 -5.81
CA ASN A 182 -4.84 10.11 -4.44
C ASN A 182 -6.18 10.84 -4.33
N LEU A 183 -6.92 10.58 -3.25
CA LEU A 183 -8.28 11.11 -3.07
C LEU A 183 -8.35 12.55 -2.54
N VAL A 184 -7.23 13.15 -2.15
CA VAL A 184 -7.18 14.56 -1.73
C VAL A 184 -7.30 15.45 -2.96
N ASP A 185 -6.44 15.21 -3.95
CA ASP A 185 -6.40 15.98 -5.19
C ASP A 185 -7.39 15.44 -6.23
N ASN A 186 -7.77 14.16 -6.14
CA ASN A 186 -8.67 13.49 -7.07
C ASN A 186 -9.88 12.85 -6.35
N PRO A 187 -10.74 13.63 -5.68
CA PRO A 187 -11.89 13.11 -4.94
C PRO A 187 -12.87 12.32 -5.84
N GLN A 188 -12.92 12.63 -7.14
CA GLN A 188 -13.73 11.91 -8.14
C GLN A 188 -13.34 10.45 -8.34
N ASN A 189 -12.19 10.02 -7.82
CA ASN A 189 -11.76 8.62 -7.91
C ASN A 189 -12.40 7.74 -6.83
N TYR A 190 -12.97 8.33 -5.78
CA TYR A 190 -13.68 7.58 -4.75
C TYR A 190 -14.86 6.82 -5.37
N GLY A 191 -14.95 5.52 -5.07
CA GLY A 191 -15.94 4.61 -5.63
C GLY A 191 -15.68 4.13 -7.06
N LYS A 192 -14.60 4.59 -7.74
CA LYS A 192 -14.25 4.05 -9.07
C LYS A 192 -13.59 2.68 -8.97
N ARG A 193 -13.86 1.83 -9.96
CA ARG A 193 -13.17 0.55 -10.13
C ARG A 193 -11.84 0.76 -10.85
N ILE A 194 -10.82 0.06 -10.40
CA ILE A 194 -9.45 0.17 -10.89
C ILE A 194 -8.76 -1.19 -10.78
N ALA A 195 -7.87 -1.48 -11.72
CA ALA A 195 -6.89 -2.55 -11.59
C ALA A 195 -5.51 -1.94 -11.31
N ILE A 196 -4.80 -2.47 -10.30
CA ILE A 196 -3.46 -2.06 -9.89
C ILE A 196 -2.50 -3.23 -10.11
N PHE A 197 -1.35 -2.96 -10.71
CA PHE A 197 -0.26 -3.91 -10.86
C PHE A 197 0.86 -3.62 -9.85
N GLY A 198 1.32 -4.64 -9.15
CA GLY A 198 2.46 -4.54 -8.28
C GLY A 198 2.66 -5.79 -7.43
N GLU A 199 3.72 -5.75 -6.61
CA GLU A 199 4.10 -6.86 -5.74
C GLU A 199 3.30 -6.85 -4.44
N ARG A 200 2.87 -8.04 -4.02
CA ARG A 200 2.20 -8.25 -2.74
C ARG A 200 3.17 -7.98 -1.59
N ALA A 201 2.77 -7.09 -0.68
CA ALA A 201 3.55 -6.73 0.49
C ALA A 201 2.64 -6.37 1.68
N THR A 202 3.22 -6.37 2.88
CA THR A 202 2.57 -5.74 4.03
C THR A 202 2.82 -4.23 4.00
N TYR A 203 1.74 -3.44 3.98
CA TYR A 203 1.81 -1.98 4.07
C TYR A 203 0.67 -1.46 4.95
N LEU A 204 0.96 -0.46 5.80
CA LEU A 204 0.03 0.07 6.82
C LEU A 204 -0.53 -0.99 7.80
N GLY A 205 0.15 -2.14 7.91
CA GLY A 205 -0.24 -3.24 8.78
C GLY A 205 -1.23 -4.24 8.18
N ILE A 206 -1.54 -4.14 6.88
CA ILE A 206 -2.38 -5.10 6.14
C ILE A 206 -1.73 -5.50 4.82
N THR A 207 -2.28 -6.53 4.18
CA THR A 207 -1.92 -6.92 2.80
C THR A 207 -2.14 -5.76 1.83
N GLY A 208 -1.27 -5.63 0.84
CA GLY A 208 -1.34 -4.53 -0.11
C GLY A 208 -0.22 -4.53 -1.14
N ILE A 209 -0.09 -3.39 -1.82
CA ILE A 209 0.96 -3.08 -2.79
C ILE A 209 1.63 -1.79 -2.31
N LYS A 210 2.88 -1.88 -1.86
CA LYS A 210 3.59 -0.73 -1.28
C LYS A 210 3.95 0.34 -2.31
N LYS A 211 4.19 -0.08 -3.55
CA LYS A 211 4.49 0.77 -4.70
C LYS A 211 3.89 0.13 -5.96
N PRO A 212 2.83 0.71 -6.54
CA PRO A 212 2.30 0.30 -7.83
C PRO A 212 3.30 0.54 -8.95
N ASP A 213 3.37 -0.41 -9.88
CA ASP A 213 4.15 -0.32 -11.11
C ASP A 213 3.26 -0.12 -12.35
N GLY A 214 1.94 -0.30 -12.21
CA GLY A 214 0.95 0.03 -13.24
C GLY A 214 -0.47 0.15 -12.69
N TRP A 215 -1.35 0.84 -13.42
CA TRP A 215 -2.79 0.88 -13.12
C TRP A 215 -3.62 1.23 -14.34
N LYS A 216 -4.91 0.86 -14.32
CA LYS A 216 -5.92 1.23 -15.31
C LYS A 216 -7.30 1.34 -14.64
N PHE A 217 -8.01 2.43 -14.88
CA PHE A 217 -9.43 2.54 -14.51
C PHE A 217 -10.27 1.64 -15.42
N GLU A 218 -11.39 1.14 -14.91
CA GLU A 218 -12.34 0.28 -15.63
C GLU A 218 -13.72 0.95 -15.80
#